data_AF-B9NWU2-F1
#
_entry.id   AF-B9NWU2-F1
#
_cell.length_a   1.000
_cell.length_b   1.000
_cell.length_c   1.000
_cell.angle_alpha   90.00
_cell.angle_beta   90.00
_cell.angle_gamma   90.00
#
_symmetry.space_group_name_H-M   'P 1'
#
loop_
_entity.id
_entity.type
_entity.pdbx_description
1 polymer ?
#
loop_
_entity_poly.entity_id
_entity_poly.type
_entity_poly.pdbx_seq_one_letter_code
_entity_poly.pdbx_strand_id
1 'polypeptide(L)'
;MLRPLTDELAKMGVLPPADQMADAQSYPYLSALAEIAEYRDFQNSDAYVAGSERYVQFMNDHLGEDVFKALDEQTTGILQSIADMERLPAKVENPELRTTMELQIGDLKAQVAVLRPNDARLQTFMVDDNRYNNAFGADRMDALEGPEAGRWEAVKSAIVERAEGAGLDPDLFLSRFSSHENVSLGTSIDWRNTDEAVASAFFKAKGVGDYDVQAKTAVDELHQFAAAKIKEIAQEISHTHEQTLSRGHEDDGHSL
;
A
#
# COMPACT_ATOMS: atom_id res chain seq x y z
N MET A 1 -14.71 -37.98 1.27
CA MET A 1 -14.02 -38.46 0.06
C MET A 1 -12.60 -37.90 0.00
N LEU A 2 -11.77 -38.13 1.02
CA LEU A 2 -10.50 -37.41 1.25
C LEU A 2 -9.23 -38.30 1.23
N ARG A 3 -9.37 -39.64 1.11
CA ARG A 3 -8.22 -40.55 0.94
C ARG A 3 -7.44 -40.41 -0.39
N PRO A 4 -8.05 -40.05 -1.55
CA PRO A 4 -7.33 -40.08 -2.81
C PRO A 4 -6.23 -39.02 -2.93
N LEU A 5 -6.45 -37.82 -2.37
CA LEU A 5 -5.54 -36.69 -2.49
C LEU A 5 -4.29 -36.85 -1.62
N THR A 6 -4.44 -37.42 -0.41
CA THR A 6 -3.30 -37.77 0.46
C THR A 6 -2.43 -38.87 -0.15
N ASP A 7 -3.05 -39.85 -0.82
CA ASP A 7 -2.32 -40.95 -1.48
C ASP A 7 -1.59 -40.48 -2.75
N GLU A 8 -2.13 -39.48 -3.48
CA GLU A 8 -1.45 -38.91 -4.65
C GLU A 8 -0.27 -38.01 -4.28
N LEU A 9 -0.40 -37.17 -3.24
CA LEU A 9 0.70 -36.31 -2.76
C LEU A 9 1.86 -37.13 -2.17
N ALA A 10 1.57 -38.27 -1.52
CA ALA A 10 2.58 -39.22 -1.06
C ALA A 10 3.27 -39.97 -2.22
N LYS A 11 2.54 -40.32 -3.29
CA LYS A 11 3.12 -40.96 -4.50
C LYS A 11 3.99 -40.02 -5.32
N MET A 12 3.73 -38.72 -5.28
CA MET A 12 4.54 -37.70 -5.96
C MET A 12 5.81 -37.31 -5.19
N GLY A 13 6.08 -37.91 -4.03
CA GLY A 13 7.27 -37.63 -3.22
C GLY A 13 7.26 -36.25 -2.54
N VAL A 14 6.09 -35.60 -2.49
CA VAL A 14 5.89 -34.27 -1.89
C VAL A 14 5.66 -34.37 -0.38
N LEU A 15 5.17 -35.51 0.10
CA LEU A 15 5.04 -35.82 1.52
C LEU A 15 5.99 -36.98 1.88
N PRO A 16 6.82 -36.84 2.93
CA PRO A 16 7.61 -37.96 3.42
C PRO A 16 6.68 -39.06 4.00
N PRO A 17 7.12 -40.34 4.00
CA PRO A 17 6.33 -41.45 4.54
C PRO A 17 5.93 -41.20 6.01
N ALA A 18 4.79 -41.75 6.43
CA ALA A 18 4.19 -41.50 7.75
C ALA A 18 5.14 -41.68 8.94
N ASP A 19 6.15 -42.54 8.81
CA ASP A 19 7.15 -42.81 9.85
C ASP A 19 8.22 -41.70 9.97
N GLN A 20 8.33 -40.79 9.00
CA GLN A 20 9.17 -39.59 9.02
C GLN A 20 8.43 -38.33 9.48
N MET A 21 7.10 -38.39 9.64
CA MET A 21 6.30 -37.30 10.22
C MET A 21 6.52 -37.12 11.73
N ALA A 22 7.25 -38.04 12.37
CA ALA A 22 7.55 -38.01 13.80
C ALA A 22 8.82 -37.20 14.15
N ASP A 23 9.62 -36.80 13.16
CA ASP A 23 10.78 -35.95 13.40
C ASP A 23 10.35 -34.48 13.52
N ALA A 24 10.77 -33.84 14.62
CA ALA A 24 10.50 -32.45 14.96
C ALA A 24 10.90 -31.45 13.85
N GLN A 25 11.76 -31.86 12.90
CA GLN A 25 12.17 -31.08 11.74
C GLN A 25 11.10 -31.01 10.63
N SER A 26 10.08 -31.86 10.63
CA SER A 26 9.07 -31.94 9.56
C SER A 26 7.85 -31.02 9.75
N TYR A 27 7.54 -30.62 11.00
CA TYR A 27 6.36 -29.81 11.31
C TYR A 27 6.36 -28.40 10.71
N PRO A 28 7.50 -27.67 10.66
CA PRO A 28 7.53 -26.35 10.03
C PRO A 28 7.23 -26.42 8.53
N TYR A 29 7.70 -27.46 7.84
CA TYR A 29 7.46 -27.67 6.41
C TYR A 29 5.99 -28.02 6.12
N LEU A 30 5.39 -28.93 6.90
CA LEU A 30 3.99 -29.29 6.77
C LEU A 30 3.05 -28.12 7.04
N SER A 31 3.39 -27.26 8.01
CA SER A 31 2.61 -26.05 8.31
C SER A 31 2.68 -25.00 7.20
N ALA A 32 3.84 -24.84 6.55
CA ALA A 32 3.98 -23.97 5.38
C ALA A 32 3.16 -24.51 4.18
N LEU A 33 3.19 -25.82 3.92
CA LEU A 33 2.37 -26.42 2.87
C LEU A 33 0.87 -26.32 3.15
N ALA A 34 0.46 -26.45 4.41
CA ALA A 34 -0.94 -26.31 4.81
C ALA A 34 -1.46 -24.88 4.60
N GLU A 35 -0.60 -23.87 4.72
CA GLU A 35 -0.96 -22.48 4.37
C GLU A 35 -1.14 -22.31 2.86
N ILE A 36 -0.20 -22.82 2.05
CA ILE A 36 -0.26 -22.76 0.58
C ILE A 36 -1.48 -23.50 0.03
N ALA A 37 -1.80 -24.66 0.61
CA ALA A 37 -2.92 -25.50 0.21
C ALA A 37 -4.25 -25.15 0.90
N GLU A 38 -4.28 -24.09 1.72
CA GLU A 38 -5.43 -23.68 2.54
C GLU A 38 -6.06 -24.83 3.37
N TYR A 39 -5.24 -25.74 3.87
CA TYR A 39 -5.70 -26.93 4.58
C TYR A 39 -6.13 -26.63 6.03
N ARG A 40 -7.36 -26.11 6.17
CA ARG A 40 -7.90 -25.60 7.45
C ARG A 40 -7.92 -26.60 8.59
N ASP A 41 -8.21 -27.88 8.32
CA ASP A 41 -8.26 -28.90 9.38
C ASP A 41 -6.89 -29.10 10.05
N PHE A 42 -5.81 -29.07 9.27
CA PHE A 42 -4.45 -29.13 9.82
C PHE A 42 -4.06 -27.81 10.50
N GLN A 43 -4.39 -26.66 9.91
CA GLN A 43 -4.13 -25.34 10.51
C GLN A 43 -4.78 -25.18 11.90
N ASN A 44 -5.87 -25.91 12.17
CA ASN A 44 -6.56 -25.91 13.46
C ASN A 44 -6.05 -27.00 14.44
N SER A 45 -5.03 -27.76 14.07
CA SER A 45 -4.50 -28.85 14.90
C SER A 45 -3.34 -28.39 15.80
N ASP A 46 -3.13 -29.10 16.91
CA ASP A 46 -2.01 -28.83 17.84
C ASP A 46 -0.61 -29.02 17.21
N ALA A 47 -0.55 -29.67 16.05
CA ALA A 47 0.69 -29.90 15.29
C ALA A 47 1.01 -28.76 14.32
N TYR A 48 0.10 -27.80 14.13
CA TYR A 48 0.34 -26.63 13.29
C TYR A 48 1.18 -25.61 14.04
N VAL A 49 2.24 -25.14 13.37
CA VAL A 49 3.11 -24.07 13.87
C VAL A 49 2.89 -22.87 12.97
N ALA A 50 2.52 -21.72 13.53
CA ALA A 50 2.23 -20.52 12.74
C ALA A 50 3.48 -20.00 12.01
N GLY A 51 3.30 -19.34 10.85
CA GLY A 51 4.42 -18.77 10.08
C GLY A 51 5.36 -17.87 10.90
N SER A 52 4.81 -17.08 11.82
CA SER A 52 5.57 -16.25 12.75
C SER A 52 6.46 -17.06 13.69
N GLU A 53 5.95 -18.16 14.24
CA GLU A 53 6.70 -19.04 15.14
C GLU A 53 7.80 -19.80 14.39
N ARG A 54 7.51 -20.26 13.16
CA ARG A 54 8.50 -20.90 12.29
C ARG A 54 9.65 -19.96 11.95
N TYR A 55 9.36 -18.68 11.74
CA TYR A 55 10.40 -17.67 11.51
C TYR A 55 11.26 -17.41 12.74
N VAL A 56 10.66 -17.30 13.92
CA VAL A 56 11.42 -17.15 15.17
C VAL A 56 12.38 -18.31 15.35
N GLN A 57 11.90 -19.55 15.14
CA GLN A 57 12.75 -20.73 15.19
C GLN A 57 13.88 -20.67 14.15
N PHE A 58 13.56 -20.37 12.89
CA PHE A 58 14.56 -20.20 11.83
C PHE A 58 15.63 -19.17 12.20
N MET A 59 15.23 -18.00 12.70
CA MET A 59 16.16 -16.93 13.05
C MET A 59 17.03 -17.31 14.26
N ASN A 60 16.45 -17.97 15.27
CA ASN A 60 17.21 -18.49 16.41
C ASN A 60 18.25 -19.53 15.96
N ASP A 61 17.87 -20.44 15.04
CA ASP A 61 18.77 -21.48 14.55
C ASP A 61 19.92 -20.92 13.69
N HIS A 62 19.69 -19.82 12.95
CA HIS A 62 20.67 -19.26 12.00
C HIS A 62 21.52 -18.12 12.57
N LEU A 63 20.95 -17.30 13.46
CA LEU A 63 21.64 -16.15 14.07
C LEU A 63 22.03 -16.36 15.53
N GLY A 64 21.35 -17.29 16.22
CA GLY A 64 21.40 -17.43 17.67
C GLY A 64 20.36 -16.56 18.38
N GLU A 65 19.82 -17.09 19.48
CA GLU A 65 18.74 -16.47 20.27
C GLU A 65 19.08 -15.04 20.73
N ASP A 66 20.29 -14.82 21.26
CA ASP A 66 20.73 -13.49 21.74
C ASP A 66 20.79 -12.45 20.61
N VAL A 67 21.26 -12.86 19.43
CA VAL A 67 21.38 -11.97 18.27
C VAL A 67 20.00 -11.64 17.71
N PHE A 68 19.13 -12.65 17.59
CA PHE A 68 17.76 -12.44 17.14
C PHE A 68 16.97 -11.56 18.12
N LYS A 69 17.13 -11.78 19.43
CA LYS A 69 16.52 -10.94 20.46
C LYS A 69 16.99 -9.49 20.36
N ALA A 70 18.29 -9.26 20.21
CA ALA A 70 18.83 -7.91 20.04
C ALA A 70 18.29 -7.23 18.76
N LEU A 71 18.12 -7.98 17.67
CA LEU A 71 17.50 -7.48 16.44
C LEU A 71 16.02 -7.12 16.64
N ASP A 72 15.26 -7.97 17.33
CA ASP A 72 13.85 -7.71 17.64
C ASP A 72 13.69 -6.47 18.53
N GLU A 73 14.52 -6.33 19.56
CA GLU A 73 14.56 -5.15 20.43
C GLU A 73 14.91 -3.87 19.66
N GLN A 74 15.94 -3.92 18.80
CA GLN A 74 16.35 -2.78 17.98
C GLN A 74 15.26 -2.35 17.00
N THR A 75 14.68 -3.30 16.26
CA THR A 75 13.63 -3.00 15.28
C THR A 75 12.35 -2.51 15.96
N THR A 76 12.03 -3.01 17.16
CA THR A 76 10.96 -2.46 18.00
C THR A 76 11.24 -1.00 18.40
N GLY A 77 12.48 -0.69 18.80
CA GLY A 77 12.89 0.69 19.11
C GLY A 77 12.79 1.64 17.90
N ILE A 78 13.11 1.16 16.70
CA ILE A 78 12.92 1.92 15.45
C ILE A 78 11.44 2.19 15.20
N LEU A 79 10.56 1.18 15.34
CA LEU A 79 9.13 1.36 15.16
C LEU A 79 8.54 2.38 16.15
N GLN A 80 9.00 2.37 17.40
CA GLN A 80 8.58 3.36 18.38
C GLN A 80 9.01 4.78 17.96
N SER A 81 10.22 4.93 17.41
CA SER A 81 10.70 6.21 16.89
C SER A 81 9.90 6.68 15.67
N ILE A 82 9.52 5.75 14.78
CA ILE A 82 8.63 6.02 13.64
C ILE A 82 7.26 6.50 14.14
N ALA A 83 6.69 5.84 15.14
CA ALA A 83 5.40 6.23 15.73
C ALA A 83 5.43 7.64 16.35
N ASP A 84 6.59 8.08 16.85
CA ASP A 84 6.76 9.46 17.31
C ASP A 84 6.86 10.44 16.12
N MET A 85 7.53 10.05 15.04
CA MET A 85 7.63 10.85 13.80
C MET A 85 6.28 11.03 13.10
N GLU A 86 5.39 10.03 13.13
CA GLU A 86 4.02 10.10 12.58
C GLU A 86 3.19 11.26 13.14
N ARG A 87 3.54 11.78 14.31
CA ARG A 87 2.84 12.92 14.92
C ARG A 87 3.30 14.27 14.38
N LEU A 88 4.41 14.31 13.63
CA LEU A 88 5.01 15.54 13.12
C LEU A 88 4.27 16.10 11.90
N PRO A 89 3.90 15.32 10.86
CA PRO A 89 3.24 15.85 9.67
C PRO A 89 1.96 16.62 9.99
N ALA A 90 1.17 16.17 10.97
CA ALA A 90 -0.06 16.84 11.39
C ALA A 90 0.15 18.27 11.94
N LYS A 91 1.40 18.67 12.24
CA LYS A 91 1.77 20.02 12.72
C LYS A 91 2.33 20.91 11.61
N VAL A 92 2.47 20.39 10.40
CA VAL A 92 3.03 21.11 9.26
C VAL A 92 1.90 21.77 8.48
N GLU A 93 1.97 23.09 8.35
CA GLU A 93 0.96 23.89 7.61
C GLU A 93 1.10 23.74 6.10
N ASN A 94 2.33 23.59 5.58
CA ASN A 94 2.55 23.43 4.15
C ASN A 94 2.12 22.02 3.69
N PRO A 95 1.13 21.89 2.79
CA PRO A 95 0.57 20.58 2.42
C PRO A 95 1.55 19.65 1.68
N GLU A 96 2.40 20.22 0.82
CA GLU A 96 3.42 19.47 0.08
C GLU A 96 4.50 18.89 1.01
N LEU A 97 5.01 19.72 1.93
CA LEU A 97 5.97 19.28 2.94
C LEU A 97 5.35 18.22 3.85
N ARG A 98 4.10 18.40 4.26
CA ARG A 98 3.37 17.42 5.06
C ARG A 98 3.28 16.08 4.32
N THR A 99 2.86 16.09 3.07
CA THR A 99 2.76 14.89 2.22
C THR A 99 4.12 14.22 2.05
N THR A 100 5.18 15.01 1.82
CA THR A 100 6.55 14.51 1.68
C THR A 100 7.01 13.79 2.96
N MET A 101 6.71 14.35 4.13
CA MET A 101 7.03 13.70 5.41
C MET A 101 6.25 12.39 5.60
N GLU A 102 4.97 12.37 5.24
CA GLU A 102 4.13 11.15 5.31
C GLU A 102 4.67 10.04 4.38
N LEU A 103 5.14 10.40 3.18
CA LEU A 103 5.80 9.46 2.26
C LEU A 103 7.10 8.91 2.85
N GLN A 104 7.99 9.78 3.35
CA GLN A 104 9.26 9.36 3.97
C GLN A 104 9.06 8.44 5.18
N ILE A 105 8.01 8.68 5.98
CA ILE A 105 7.63 7.79 7.07
C ILE A 105 7.19 6.43 6.53
N GLY A 106 6.43 6.41 5.44
CA GLY A 106 6.07 5.18 4.72
C GLY A 106 7.30 4.40 4.25
N ASP A 107 8.27 5.06 3.66
CA ASP A 107 9.52 4.44 3.20
C ASP A 107 10.33 3.86 4.36
N LEU A 108 10.38 4.55 5.50
CA LEU A 108 11.01 4.03 6.72
C LEU A 108 10.30 2.78 7.22
N LYS A 109 8.96 2.76 7.21
CA LYS A 109 8.18 1.56 7.56
C LYS A 109 8.46 0.42 6.60
N ALA A 110 8.59 0.68 5.30
CA ALA A 110 8.94 -0.32 4.29
C ALA A 110 10.34 -0.93 4.55
N GLN A 111 11.32 -0.10 4.92
CA GLN A 111 12.65 -0.59 5.31
C GLN A 111 12.61 -1.48 6.56
N VAL A 112 11.79 -1.14 7.55
CA VAL A 112 11.60 -1.98 8.74
C VAL A 112 10.83 -3.26 8.41
N ALA A 113 9.89 -3.22 7.47
CA ALA A 113 9.13 -4.39 7.02
C ALA A 113 10.04 -5.50 6.46
N VAL A 114 11.14 -5.14 5.80
CA VAL A 114 12.18 -6.09 5.33
C VAL A 114 12.82 -6.83 6.50
N LEU A 115 13.02 -6.14 7.63
CA LEU A 115 13.62 -6.71 8.85
C LEU A 115 12.59 -7.48 9.69
N ARG A 116 11.28 -7.23 9.48
CA ARG A 116 10.17 -7.85 10.21
C ARG A 116 9.14 -8.47 9.25
N PRO A 117 9.51 -9.51 8.47
CA PRO A 117 8.66 -10.07 7.42
C PRO A 117 7.33 -10.67 7.90
N ASN A 118 7.20 -11.01 9.18
CA ASN A 118 5.95 -11.53 9.76
C ASN A 118 5.05 -10.47 10.40
N ASP A 119 5.48 -9.20 10.40
CA ASP A 119 4.60 -8.11 10.83
C ASP A 119 3.66 -7.75 9.68
N ALA A 120 2.48 -8.38 9.67
CA ALA A 120 1.48 -8.23 8.62
C ALA A 120 1.05 -6.76 8.41
N ARG A 121 1.14 -5.90 9.44
CA ARG A 121 0.79 -4.48 9.31
C ARG A 121 1.87 -3.70 8.56
N LEU A 122 3.14 -4.10 8.70
CA LEU A 122 4.24 -3.46 7.98
C LEU A 122 4.31 -3.91 6.52
N GLN A 123 3.82 -5.11 6.20
CA GLN A 123 3.89 -5.64 4.84
C GLN A 123 3.14 -4.79 3.81
N THR A 124 2.11 -4.03 4.20
CA THR A 124 1.42 -3.11 3.29
C THR A 124 2.32 -1.96 2.82
N PHE A 125 3.38 -1.63 3.55
CA PHE A 125 4.34 -0.60 3.15
C PHE A 125 5.34 -1.08 2.09
N MET A 126 5.42 -2.39 1.84
CA MET A 126 6.25 -2.98 0.78
C MET A 126 5.51 -3.13 -0.56
N VAL A 127 4.23 -2.75 -0.62
CA VAL A 127 3.37 -2.91 -1.80
C VAL A 127 3.06 -1.53 -2.35
N ASP A 128 3.32 -1.32 -3.64
CA ASP A 128 2.99 -0.05 -4.31
C ASP A 128 1.48 0.12 -4.52
N ASP A 129 0.97 1.33 -4.28
CA ASP A 129 -0.40 1.73 -4.61
C ASP A 129 -0.44 2.54 -5.91
N ASN A 130 -0.65 1.82 -7.01
CA ASN A 130 -0.71 2.36 -8.37
C ASN A 130 -1.86 3.37 -8.64
N ARG A 131 -2.70 3.66 -7.64
CA ARG A 131 -3.71 4.74 -7.70
C ARG A 131 -3.09 6.12 -7.48
N TYR A 132 -2.02 6.20 -6.71
CA TYR A 132 -1.33 7.45 -6.41
C TYR A 132 -0.05 7.61 -7.21
N ASN A 133 0.53 6.50 -7.69
CA ASN A 133 1.65 6.57 -8.63
C ASN A 133 1.18 7.22 -9.94
N ASN A 134 1.67 8.44 -10.17
CA ASN A 134 1.35 9.21 -11.36
C ASN A 134 2.63 9.81 -11.96
N ALA A 135 3.00 9.34 -13.16
CA ALA A 135 4.16 9.83 -13.89
C ALA A 135 4.08 11.34 -14.23
N PHE A 136 2.87 11.88 -14.30
CA PHE A 136 2.56 13.30 -14.50
C PHE A 136 1.74 13.81 -13.29
N GLY A 137 2.41 13.96 -12.14
CA GLY A 137 1.79 14.46 -10.90
C GLY A 137 0.93 15.73 -11.08
N ALA A 138 -0.01 15.95 -10.16
CA ALA A 138 -0.96 17.07 -10.19
C ALA A 138 -0.26 18.45 -10.28
N ASP A 139 0.89 18.60 -9.62
CA ASP A 139 1.80 19.75 -9.70
C ASP A 139 2.30 20.02 -11.12
N ARG A 140 2.53 18.99 -11.92
CA ARG A 140 2.95 19.12 -13.34
C ARG A 140 1.77 19.45 -14.25
N MET A 141 0.55 19.04 -13.87
CA MET A 141 -0.67 19.35 -14.63
C MET A 141 -1.03 20.84 -14.55
N ASP A 142 -0.63 21.52 -13.47
CA ASP A 142 -0.79 22.98 -13.35
C ASP A 142 -0.02 23.78 -14.43
N ALA A 143 0.96 23.16 -15.10
CA ALA A 143 1.70 23.78 -16.20
C ALA A 143 1.12 23.47 -17.60
N LEU A 144 -0.04 22.78 -17.69
CA LEU A 144 -0.69 22.50 -18.97
C LEU A 144 -1.19 23.79 -19.63
N GLU A 145 -1.20 23.78 -20.96
CA GLU A 145 -1.74 24.85 -21.79
C GLU A 145 -2.90 24.33 -22.65
N GLY A 146 -3.67 25.24 -23.27
CA GLY A 146 -4.69 24.86 -24.25
C GLY A 146 -5.90 24.10 -23.66
N PRO A 147 -6.58 23.24 -24.45
CA PRO A 147 -7.73 22.46 -24.01
C PRO A 147 -7.47 21.57 -22.79
N GLU A 148 -6.25 21.06 -22.66
CA GLU A 148 -5.80 20.19 -21.57
C GLU A 148 -5.80 20.93 -20.23
N ALA A 149 -5.38 22.21 -20.22
CA ALA A 149 -5.47 23.07 -19.03
C ALA A 149 -6.93 23.23 -18.56
N GLY A 150 -7.85 23.48 -19.48
CA GLY A 150 -9.28 23.60 -19.14
C GLY A 150 -9.89 22.31 -18.58
N ARG A 151 -9.44 21.14 -19.07
CA ARG A 151 -9.86 19.84 -18.53
C ARG A 151 -9.27 19.59 -17.14
N TRP A 152 -7.99 19.90 -16.94
CA TRP A 152 -7.36 19.79 -15.64
C TRP A 152 -8.04 20.67 -14.60
N GLU A 153 -8.29 21.95 -14.92
CA GLU A 153 -8.99 22.88 -14.02
C GLU A 153 -10.39 22.40 -13.64
N ALA A 154 -11.12 21.79 -14.58
CA ALA A 154 -12.43 21.19 -14.28
C ALA A 154 -12.32 20.00 -13.32
N VAL A 155 -11.31 19.14 -13.49
CA VAL A 155 -11.05 18.01 -12.57
C VAL A 155 -10.61 18.51 -11.21
N LYS A 156 -9.67 19.47 -11.15
CA LYS A 156 -9.19 20.09 -9.91
C LYS A 156 -10.33 20.73 -9.13
N SER A 157 -11.18 21.51 -9.79
CA SER A 157 -12.38 22.11 -9.19
C SER A 157 -13.34 21.06 -8.63
N ALA A 158 -13.55 19.96 -9.36
CA ALA A 158 -14.41 18.86 -8.95
C ALA A 158 -13.85 18.08 -7.74
N ILE A 159 -12.52 17.99 -7.60
CA ILE A 159 -11.84 17.43 -6.42
C ILE A 159 -12.00 18.37 -5.24
N VAL A 160 -11.76 19.67 -5.43
CA VAL A 160 -11.90 20.70 -4.39
C VAL A 160 -13.32 20.69 -3.81
N GLU A 161 -14.34 20.74 -4.66
CA GLU A 161 -15.74 20.72 -4.23
C GLU A 161 -16.07 19.48 -3.37
N ARG A 162 -15.60 18.30 -3.78
CA ARG A 162 -15.82 17.05 -3.04
C ARG A 162 -15.05 17.01 -1.72
N ALA A 163 -13.81 17.48 -1.70
CA ALA A 163 -12.99 17.55 -0.49
C ALA A 163 -13.62 18.50 0.54
N GLU A 164 -13.98 19.72 0.14
CA GLU A 164 -14.68 20.68 1.01
C GLU A 164 -16.03 20.14 1.47
N GLY A 165 -16.77 19.45 0.58
CA GLY A 165 -18.03 18.79 0.89
C GLY A 165 -17.90 17.70 1.96
N ALA A 166 -16.73 17.07 2.09
CA ALA A 166 -16.39 16.12 3.14
C ALA A 166 -15.69 16.76 4.35
N GLY A 167 -15.45 18.08 4.33
CA GLY A 167 -14.71 18.78 5.40
C GLY A 167 -13.21 18.54 5.40
N LEU A 168 -12.65 18.08 4.28
CA LEU A 168 -11.22 17.88 4.07
C LEU A 168 -10.56 19.16 3.55
N ASP A 169 -9.26 19.29 3.81
CA ASP A 169 -8.42 20.32 3.21
C ASP A 169 -8.11 19.93 1.74
N PRO A 170 -8.58 20.69 0.75
CA PRO A 170 -8.39 20.36 -0.66
C PRO A 170 -6.92 20.40 -1.11
N ASP A 171 -6.14 21.34 -0.57
CA ASP A 171 -4.74 21.52 -0.97
C ASP A 171 -3.90 20.34 -0.46
N LEU A 172 -4.15 19.91 0.78
CA LEU A 172 -3.55 18.69 1.33
C LEU A 172 -4.00 17.43 0.61
N PHE A 173 -5.27 17.36 0.21
CA PHE A 173 -5.74 16.21 -0.54
C PHE A 173 -5.04 16.12 -1.91
N LEU A 174 -4.97 17.24 -2.63
CA LEU A 174 -4.33 17.31 -3.95
C LEU A 174 -2.82 17.07 -3.90
N SER A 175 -2.13 17.52 -2.85
CA SER A 175 -0.67 17.33 -2.73
C SER A 175 -0.26 15.85 -2.70
N ARG A 176 -1.15 14.94 -2.29
CA ARG A 176 -0.94 13.48 -2.33
C ARG A 176 -0.90 12.91 -3.75
N PHE A 177 -1.32 13.69 -4.75
CA PHE A 177 -1.25 13.34 -6.18
C PHE A 177 -0.17 14.12 -6.94
N SER A 178 0.65 14.93 -6.25
CA SER A 178 1.82 15.59 -6.84
C SER A 178 2.88 14.60 -7.30
N SER A 179 3.93 15.08 -7.97
CA SER A 179 4.98 14.22 -8.52
C SER A 179 5.84 13.60 -7.41
N HIS A 180 5.62 12.32 -7.17
CA HIS A 180 6.44 11.46 -6.33
C HIS A 180 6.67 10.11 -7.03
N GLU A 181 7.75 9.42 -6.68
CA GLU A 181 8.16 8.22 -7.40
C GLU A 181 7.28 7.00 -7.07
N ASN A 182 6.96 6.79 -5.78
CA ASN A 182 6.14 5.68 -5.32
C ASN A 182 5.36 6.03 -4.04
N VAL A 183 4.13 5.53 -3.95
CA VAL A 183 3.31 5.55 -2.73
C VAL A 183 3.02 4.12 -2.31
N SER A 184 3.37 3.76 -1.08
CA SER A 184 3.01 2.45 -0.55
C SER A 184 1.51 2.35 -0.23
N LEU A 185 0.95 1.14 -0.32
CA LEU A 185 -0.41 0.84 0.08
C LEU A 185 -0.66 1.17 1.56
N GLY A 186 0.34 0.94 2.43
CA GLY A 186 0.27 1.34 3.83
C GLY A 186 0.07 2.84 4.00
N THR A 187 0.87 3.65 3.29
CA THR A 187 0.76 5.13 3.32
C THR A 187 -0.62 5.60 2.84
N SER A 188 -1.13 5.03 1.75
CA SER A 188 -2.43 5.44 1.20
C SER A 188 -3.62 4.99 2.07
N ILE A 189 -3.46 3.92 2.85
CA ILE A 189 -4.43 3.52 3.89
C ILE A 189 -4.40 4.52 5.05
N ASP A 190 -3.21 4.92 5.51
CA ASP A 190 -3.06 5.90 6.60
C ASP A 190 -3.71 7.25 6.22
N TRP A 191 -3.54 7.71 4.98
CA TRP A 191 -4.24 8.90 4.46
C TRP A 191 -5.76 8.75 4.49
N ARG A 192 -6.28 7.63 3.95
CA ARG A 192 -7.73 7.38 3.95
C ARG A 192 -8.31 7.31 5.35
N ASN A 193 -7.66 6.63 6.27
CA ASN A 193 -8.10 6.55 7.66
C ASN A 193 -8.14 7.95 8.32
N THR A 194 -7.15 8.79 8.02
CA THR A 194 -7.10 10.18 8.50
C THR A 194 -8.26 10.99 7.94
N ASP A 195 -8.50 10.89 6.63
CA ASP A 195 -9.59 11.60 5.96
C ASP A 195 -10.96 11.12 6.42
N GLU A 196 -11.17 9.81 6.59
CA GLU A 196 -12.40 9.23 7.15
C GLU A 196 -12.69 9.79 8.55
N ALA A 197 -11.66 9.93 9.41
CA ALA A 197 -11.82 10.49 10.74
C ALA A 197 -12.19 11.99 10.70
N VAL A 198 -11.57 12.78 9.81
CA VAL A 198 -11.90 14.20 9.62
C VAL A 198 -13.31 14.36 9.08
N ALA A 199 -13.68 13.60 8.05
CA ALA A 199 -15.00 13.64 7.44
C ALA A 199 -16.11 13.19 8.41
N SER A 200 -15.85 12.16 9.22
CA SER A 200 -16.77 11.71 10.26
C SER A 200 -17.04 12.82 11.28
N ALA A 201 -15.98 13.51 11.75
CA ALA A 201 -16.12 14.65 12.65
C ALA A 201 -16.92 15.81 12.01
N PHE A 202 -16.68 16.10 10.73
CA PHE A 202 -17.39 17.13 9.98
C PHE A 202 -18.87 16.82 9.82
N PHE A 203 -19.23 15.62 9.36
CA PHE A 203 -20.62 15.20 9.18
C PHE A 203 -21.38 15.08 10.51
N LYS A 204 -20.71 14.62 11.56
CA LYS A 204 -21.26 14.64 12.92
C LYS A 204 -21.59 16.07 13.37
N ALA A 205 -20.70 17.02 13.12
CA ALA A 205 -20.93 18.43 13.46
C ALA A 205 -22.07 19.06 12.64
N LYS A 206 -22.31 18.58 11.42
CA LYS A 206 -23.43 18.99 10.54
C LYS A 206 -24.76 18.31 10.89
N GLY A 207 -24.77 17.36 11.82
CA GLY A 207 -25.98 16.62 12.19
C GLY A 207 -26.46 15.63 11.12
N VAL A 208 -25.54 15.14 10.29
CA VAL A 208 -25.81 14.12 9.27
C VAL A 208 -26.09 12.78 9.96
N GLY A 209 -27.18 12.11 9.59
CA GLY A 209 -27.49 10.75 10.06
C GLY A 209 -26.51 9.73 9.47
N ASP A 210 -26.17 8.67 10.22
CA ASP A 210 -25.18 7.67 9.81
C ASP A 210 -23.84 8.29 9.37
N TYR A 211 -23.40 9.34 10.07
CA TYR A 211 -22.24 10.16 9.69
C TYR A 211 -20.97 9.35 9.42
N ASP A 212 -20.72 8.26 10.15
CA ASP A 212 -19.55 7.39 9.94
C ASP A 212 -19.61 6.67 8.58
N VAL A 213 -20.79 6.18 8.19
CA VAL A 213 -20.98 5.53 6.89
C VAL A 213 -20.87 6.54 5.76
N GLN A 214 -21.50 7.71 5.93
CA GLN A 214 -21.43 8.77 4.92
C GLN A 214 -20.01 9.30 4.74
N ALA A 215 -19.25 9.46 5.83
CA ALA A 215 -17.85 9.88 5.79
C ALA A 215 -17.00 8.90 5.00
N LYS A 216 -17.14 7.61 5.31
CA LYS A 216 -16.45 6.54 4.58
C LYS A 216 -16.76 6.59 3.08
N THR A 217 -18.04 6.65 2.72
CA THR A 217 -18.45 6.70 1.31
C THR A 217 -17.90 7.93 0.61
N ALA A 218 -18.00 9.12 1.21
CA ALA A 218 -17.51 10.36 0.60
C ALA A 218 -15.99 10.34 0.38
N VAL A 219 -15.23 9.83 1.36
CA VAL A 219 -13.77 9.70 1.26
C VAL A 219 -13.38 8.67 0.20
N ASP A 220 -13.99 7.48 0.21
CA ASP A 220 -13.72 6.44 -0.79
C ASP A 220 -14.03 6.92 -2.21
N GLU A 221 -15.17 7.57 -2.42
CA GLU A 221 -15.56 8.14 -3.71
C GLU A 221 -14.61 9.24 -4.18
N LEU A 222 -14.19 10.12 -3.27
CA LEU A 222 -13.23 11.19 -3.57
C LEU A 222 -11.87 10.63 -4.01
N HIS A 223 -11.30 9.68 -3.25
CA HIS A 223 -10.03 9.04 -3.61
C HIS A 223 -10.11 8.28 -4.93
N GLN A 224 -11.21 7.56 -5.18
CA GLN A 224 -11.42 6.85 -6.44
C GLN A 224 -11.56 7.82 -7.62
N PHE A 225 -12.36 8.88 -7.45
CA PHE A 225 -12.56 9.91 -8.47
C PHE A 225 -11.25 10.60 -8.83
N ALA A 226 -10.52 11.09 -7.82
CA ALA A 226 -9.25 11.78 -8.02
C ALA A 226 -8.21 10.88 -8.70
N ALA A 227 -7.98 9.67 -8.18
CA ALA A 227 -7.04 8.72 -8.76
C ALA A 227 -7.38 8.37 -10.21
N ALA A 228 -8.66 8.15 -10.52
CA ALA A 228 -9.09 7.82 -11.88
C ALA A 228 -8.89 9.00 -12.84
N LYS A 229 -9.36 10.20 -12.46
CA LYS A 229 -9.34 11.38 -13.35
C LYS A 229 -7.97 11.97 -13.56
N ILE A 230 -7.15 12.00 -12.52
CA ILE A 230 -5.76 12.44 -12.61
C ILE A 230 -4.97 11.48 -13.53
N LYS A 231 -5.15 10.16 -13.35
CA LYS A 231 -4.48 9.15 -14.18
C LYS A 231 -4.94 9.19 -15.65
N GLU A 232 -6.23 9.42 -15.90
CA GLU A 232 -6.79 9.59 -17.25
C GLU A 232 -6.10 10.75 -17.98
N ILE A 233 -6.02 11.93 -17.34
CA ILE A 233 -5.35 13.11 -17.92
C ILE A 233 -3.86 12.83 -18.14
N ALA A 234 -3.17 12.23 -17.17
CA ALA A 234 -1.74 11.92 -17.27
C ALA A 234 -1.41 10.99 -18.46
N GLN A 235 -2.24 9.95 -18.66
CA GLN A 235 -2.06 8.99 -19.75
C GLN A 235 -2.28 9.64 -21.13
N GLU A 236 -3.30 10.49 -21.26
CA GLU A 236 -3.55 11.21 -22.51
C GLU A 236 -2.42 12.17 -22.87
N ILE A 237 -1.83 12.86 -21.89
CA ILE A 237 -0.66 13.72 -22.09
C ILE A 237 0.54 12.90 -22.57
N SER A 238 0.82 11.77 -21.91
CA SER A 238 1.91 10.87 -22.29
C SER A 238 1.73 10.36 -23.73
N HIS A 239 0.52 9.92 -24.09
CA HIS A 239 0.23 9.45 -25.44
C HIS A 239 0.31 10.55 -26.50
N THR A 240 -0.10 11.77 -26.17
CA THR A 240 0.01 12.91 -27.10
C THR A 240 1.49 13.28 -27.33
N HIS A 241 2.31 13.23 -26.28
CA HIS A 241 3.75 13.47 -26.38
C HIS A 241 4.45 12.40 -27.23
N GLU A 242 4.13 11.12 -27.03
CA GLU A 242 4.64 10.00 -27.84
C GLU A 242 4.23 10.13 -29.31
N GLN A 243 2.97 10.49 -29.60
CA GLN A 243 2.49 10.67 -30.99
C GLN A 243 3.16 11.84 -31.69
N THR A 244 3.44 12.95 -30.99
CA THR A 244 4.18 14.08 -31.56
C THR A 244 5.64 13.72 -31.84
N LEU A 245 6.28 12.95 -30.95
CA LEU A 245 7.65 12.46 -31.17
C LEU A 245 7.74 11.45 -32.32
N SER A 246 6.76 10.54 -32.46
CA SER A 246 6.71 9.60 -33.60
C SER A 246 6.44 10.31 -34.93
N ARG A 247 5.58 11.33 -34.97
CA ARG A 247 5.36 12.14 -36.18
C ARG A 247 6.57 12.99 -36.58
N GLY A 248 7.33 13.50 -35.61
CA GLY A 248 8.59 14.19 -35.88
C GLY A 248 9.67 13.27 -36.49
N HIS A 249 9.58 11.97 -36.26
CA HIS A 249 10.53 10.99 -36.83
C HIS A 249 10.15 10.49 -38.23
N GLU A 250 8.87 10.63 -38.62
CA GLU A 250 8.39 10.26 -39.96
C GLU A 250 8.58 11.37 -41.00
N ASP A 251 8.74 12.64 -40.59
CA ASP A 251 8.87 13.80 -41.49
C ASP A 251 10.32 14.16 -41.87
N ASP A 252 11.32 13.61 -41.17
CA ASP A 252 12.76 13.75 -41.54
C ASP A 252 13.18 12.77 -42.65
N GLY A 253 12.20 12.04 -43.20
CA GLY A 253 12.43 10.87 -44.03
C GLY A 253 12.19 11.03 -45.52
N HIS A 254 11.86 12.18 -46.11
CA HIS A 254 11.86 12.32 -47.59
C HIS A 254 11.95 13.77 -48.12
N SER A 255 12.79 13.91 -49.16
CA SER A 255 12.95 15.00 -50.16
C SER A 255 14.23 15.83 -49.94
N LEU A 256 15.23 15.87 -50.82
CA LEU A 256 15.43 15.43 -52.21
C LEU A 256 16.91 15.01 -52.41
#